data_AF-A0A257L1Y0-F1
#
_entry.id   AF-A0A257L1Y0-F1
#
_cell.length_a   1.000
_cell.length_b   1.000
_cell.length_c   1.000
_cell.angle_alpha   90.00
_cell.angle_beta   90.00
_cell.angle_gamma   90.00
#
_symmetry.space_group_name_H-M   'P 1'
#
loop_
_entity.id
_entity.type
_entity.pdbx_description
1 polymer ?
#
loop_
_entity_poly.entity_id
_entity_poly.type
_entity_poly.pdbx_seq_one_letter_code
_entity_poly.pdbx_strand_id
1 'polypeptide(L)'
;PLFEVSLLHICAEYNHLACAKILIKHGADINSKAGLDDNGFGGHTPIFHTVNQNANICIDVLKYLVSLNVDLNHTIQGLIWGKGYEWETFVPAVNPISYAMMGLLRQFQRTEKQIYEVVTILLKANYKLDYFPKNVPNKYLNS
;
A
#
# COMPACT_ATOMS: atom_id res chain seq x y z
N PRO A 1 1.83 -3.13 12.15
CA PRO A 1 0.75 -2.66 11.27
C PRO A 1 -0.53 -3.54 11.24
N LEU A 2 -0.63 -4.64 11.99
CA LEU A 2 -1.86 -5.42 12.09
C LEU A 2 -2.50 -5.22 13.47
N PHE A 3 -3.19 -4.11 13.65
CA PHE A 3 -3.96 -3.80 14.87
C PHE A 3 -5.43 -3.62 14.50
N GLU A 4 -6.32 -4.41 15.09
CA GLU A 4 -7.77 -4.45 14.79
C GLU A 4 -8.08 -4.50 13.28
N VAL A 5 -7.38 -5.37 12.55
CA VAL A 5 -7.51 -5.51 11.11
C VAL A 5 -8.61 -6.51 10.72
N SER A 6 -9.26 -6.27 9.57
CA SER A 6 -10.20 -7.22 8.97
C SER A 6 -9.48 -8.37 8.24
N LEU A 7 -10.19 -9.47 7.97
CA LEU A 7 -9.66 -10.58 7.15
C LEU A 7 -9.19 -10.14 5.75
N LEU A 8 -9.77 -9.06 5.22
CA LEU A 8 -9.38 -8.53 3.92
C LEU A 8 -8.01 -7.83 3.96
N HIS A 9 -7.63 -7.22 5.09
CA HIS A 9 -6.26 -6.71 5.28
C HIS A 9 -5.24 -7.84 5.23
N ILE A 10 -5.54 -8.97 5.89
CA ILE A 10 -4.69 -10.16 5.88
C ILE A 10 -4.55 -10.72 4.46
N CYS A 11 -5.67 -10.79 3.72
CA CYS A 11 -5.60 -11.25 2.32
C CYS A 11 -4.75 -10.32 1.45
N ALA A 12 -4.83 -9.01 1.67
CA ALA A 12 -4.04 -8.00 0.99
C ALA A 12 -2.54 -8.12 1.30
N GLU A 13 -2.18 -8.27 2.58
CA GLU A 13 -0.79 -8.44 3.03
C GLU A 13 -0.13 -9.67 2.39
N TYR A 14 -0.84 -10.81 2.35
CA TYR A 14 -0.28 -12.10 1.94
C TYR A 14 -0.69 -12.57 0.53
N ASN A 15 -1.23 -11.67 -0.30
CA ASN A 15 -1.70 -11.96 -1.66
C ASN A 15 -2.71 -13.13 -1.77
N HIS A 16 -3.57 -13.32 -0.77
CA HIS A 16 -4.57 -14.40 -0.77
C HIS A 16 -5.79 -14.03 -1.62
N LEU A 17 -5.61 -13.94 -2.94
CA LEU A 17 -6.65 -13.48 -3.87
C LEU A 17 -7.94 -14.30 -3.80
N ALA A 18 -7.85 -15.63 -3.68
CA ALA A 18 -9.03 -16.49 -3.61
C ALA A 18 -9.88 -16.17 -2.36
N CYS A 19 -9.23 -15.99 -1.21
CA CYS A 19 -9.88 -15.60 0.04
C CYS A 19 -10.48 -14.19 -0.08
N ALA A 20 -9.73 -13.22 -0.62
CA ALA A 20 -10.23 -11.86 -0.84
C ALA A 20 -11.52 -11.84 -1.67
N LYS A 21 -11.55 -12.61 -2.78
CA LYS A 21 -12.74 -12.75 -3.63
C LYS A 21 -13.94 -13.32 -2.88
N ILE A 22 -13.74 -14.34 -2.06
CA ILE A 22 -14.82 -14.94 -1.25
C ILE A 22 -15.34 -13.94 -0.23
N LEU A 23 -14.45 -13.28 0.52
CA LEU A 23 -14.82 -12.29 1.53
C LEU A 23 -15.63 -11.14 0.92
N ILE A 24 -15.15 -10.57 -0.19
CA ILE A 24 -15.84 -9.46 -0.89
C ILE A 24 -17.19 -9.93 -1.44
N LYS A 25 -17.27 -11.14 -2.00
CA LYS A 25 -18.55 -11.74 -2.44
C LYS A 25 -19.56 -11.86 -1.30
N HIS A 26 -19.10 -12.07 -0.07
CA HIS A 26 -19.92 -12.14 1.13
C HIS A 26 -20.09 -10.79 1.86
N GLY A 27 -19.76 -9.67 1.20
CA GLY A 27 -20.02 -8.33 1.72
C GLY A 27 -18.94 -7.75 2.62
N ALA A 28 -17.73 -8.32 2.62
CA ALA A 28 -16.60 -7.68 3.30
C ALA A 28 -16.33 -6.30 2.70
N ASP A 29 -16.21 -5.28 3.56
CA ASP A 29 -15.94 -3.91 3.15
C ASP A 29 -14.49 -3.74 2.66
N ILE A 30 -14.37 -3.38 1.37
CA ILE A 30 -13.09 -3.12 0.69
C ILE A 30 -12.33 -1.92 1.25
N ASN A 31 -13.04 -1.01 1.93
CA ASN A 31 -12.49 0.19 2.56
C ASN A 31 -12.52 0.11 4.10
N SER A 32 -12.67 -1.09 4.67
CA SER A 32 -12.63 -1.29 6.13
C SER A 32 -11.34 -0.69 6.70
N LYS A 33 -11.43 0.07 7.79
CA LYS A 33 -10.28 0.72 8.41
C LYS A 33 -9.76 -0.15 9.56
N ALA A 34 -8.45 -0.31 9.65
CA ALA A 34 -7.79 -0.88 10.81
C ALA A 34 -7.95 0.02 12.05
N GLY A 35 -7.61 -0.52 13.22
CA GLY A 35 -7.63 0.22 14.48
C GLY A 35 -6.63 1.38 14.51
N LEU A 36 -6.77 2.21 15.55
CA LEU A 36 -5.86 3.30 15.87
C LEU A 36 -5.08 2.94 17.14
N ASP A 37 -3.78 3.23 17.15
CA ASP A 37 -2.96 3.11 18.35
C ASP A 37 -3.08 4.34 19.26
N ASP A 38 -2.34 4.33 20.37
CA ASP A 38 -2.35 5.40 21.38
C ASP A 38 -1.92 6.78 20.85
N ASN A 39 -1.23 6.84 19.70
CA ASN A 39 -0.84 8.08 19.03
C ASN A 39 -1.88 8.54 18.00
N GLY A 40 -2.97 7.78 17.83
CA GLY A 40 -3.94 7.97 16.76
C GLY A 40 -3.43 7.53 15.38
N PHE A 41 -2.40 6.70 15.31
CA PHE A 41 -1.85 6.15 14.07
C PHE A 41 -2.49 4.81 13.72
N GLY A 42 -2.68 4.54 12.43
CA GLY A 42 -3.43 3.38 11.95
C GLY A 42 -4.50 3.78 10.96
N GLY A 43 -5.68 3.15 11.02
CA GLY A 43 -6.80 3.52 10.15
C GLY A 43 -6.58 3.24 8.66
N HIS A 44 -5.54 2.47 8.33
CA HIS A 44 -5.25 2.06 6.97
C HIS A 44 -6.32 1.07 6.49
N THR A 45 -6.61 1.10 5.19
CA THR A 45 -7.53 0.17 4.52
C THR A 45 -6.76 -1.01 3.90
N PRO A 46 -7.42 -2.09 3.44
CA PRO A 46 -6.74 -3.24 2.86
C PRO A 46 -5.74 -2.90 1.75
N ILE A 47 -6.02 -1.90 0.92
CA ILE A 47 -5.11 -1.51 -0.18
C ILE A 47 -3.74 -1.01 0.32
N PHE A 48 -3.62 -0.45 1.54
CA PHE A 48 -2.32 -0.04 2.09
C PHE A 48 -1.36 -1.22 2.25
N HIS A 49 -1.90 -2.41 2.51
CA HIS A 49 -1.11 -3.63 2.69
C HIS A 49 -0.58 -4.20 1.38
N THR A 50 -1.04 -3.68 0.22
CA THR A 50 -0.61 -4.18 -1.09
C THR A 50 0.43 -3.29 -1.79
N VAL A 51 0.73 -2.10 -1.29
CA VAL A 51 1.49 -1.10 -2.07
C VAL A 51 2.99 -1.04 -1.76
N ASN A 52 3.40 -1.61 -0.63
CA ASN A 52 4.78 -1.58 -0.13
C ASN A 52 5.39 -2.94 0.19
N GLN A 53 4.82 -4.03 -0.32
CA GLN A 53 5.40 -5.35 -0.11
C GLN A 53 6.69 -5.55 -0.91
N ASN A 54 7.58 -6.37 -0.36
CA ASN A 54 8.78 -6.81 -1.04
C ASN A 54 8.42 -7.48 -2.37
N ALA A 55 9.18 -7.18 -3.42
CA ALA A 55 9.03 -7.77 -4.75
C ALA A 55 7.60 -7.72 -5.36
N ASN A 56 6.74 -6.81 -4.91
CA ASN A 56 5.34 -6.72 -5.35
C ASN A 56 4.58 -8.05 -5.19
N ILE A 57 4.87 -8.86 -4.17
CA ILE A 57 4.25 -10.19 -3.97
C ILE A 57 2.72 -10.15 -3.90
N CYS A 58 2.13 -9.02 -3.52
CA CYS A 58 0.71 -8.77 -3.36
C CYS A 58 0.03 -8.18 -4.61
N ILE A 59 0.67 -8.27 -5.79
CA ILE A 59 0.18 -7.61 -7.02
C ILE A 59 -1.21 -8.08 -7.46
N ASP A 60 -1.58 -9.33 -7.18
CA ASP A 60 -2.86 -9.86 -7.64
C ASP A 60 -4.03 -9.29 -6.83
N VAL A 61 -3.86 -9.21 -5.50
CA VAL A 61 -4.84 -8.54 -4.64
C VAL A 61 -4.85 -7.03 -4.89
N LEU A 62 -3.69 -6.39 -5.12
CA LEU A 62 -3.62 -4.97 -5.53
C LEU A 62 -4.51 -4.72 -6.75
N LYS A 63 -4.28 -5.47 -7.84
CA LYS A 63 -5.02 -5.31 -9.10
C LYS A 63 -6.51 -5.60 -8.92
N TYR A 64 -6.85 -6.57 -8.09
CA TYR A 64 -8.24 -6.90 -7.82
C TYR A 64 -8.96 -5.81 -7.03
N LEU A 65 -8.37 -5.28 -5.95
CA LEU A 65 -8.98 -4.18 -5.20
C LEU A 65 -9.11 -2.91 -6.06
N VAL A 66 -8.09 -2.61 -6.86
CA VAL A 66 -8.12 -1.49 -7.82
C VAL A 66 -9.25 -1.66 -8.85
N SER A 67 -9.49 -2.87 -9.36
CA SER A 67 -10.58 -3.10 -10.33
C SER A 67 -11.98 -2.94 -9.72
N LEU A 68 -12.09 -2.94 -8.39
CA LEU A 68 -13.32 -2.67 -7.66
C LEU A 68 -13.51 -1.20 -7.27
N ASN A 69 -12.66 -0.29 -7.77
CA ASN A 69 -12.68 1.13 -7.42
C ASN A 69 -12.56 1.39 -5.91
N VAL A 70 -11.66 0.67 -5.23
CA VAL A 70 -11.28 0.93 -3.83
C VAL A 70 -10.85 2.39 -3.63
N ASP A 71 -11.08 2.96 -2.45
CA ASP A 71 -10.68 4.34 -2.16
C ASP A 71 -9.15 4.45 -2.05
N LEU A 72 -8.57 5.29 -2.91
CA LEU A 72 -7.13 5.59 -2.98
C LEU A 72 -6.78 6.97 -2.39
N ASN A 73 -7.78 7.72 -1.89
CA ASN A 73 -7.62 9.08 -1.38
C ASN A 73 -7.72 9.16 0.15
N HIS A 74 -8.15 8.11 0.84
CA HIS A 74 -8.12 8.04 2.30
C HIS A 74 -6.70 8.21 2.82
N THR A 75 -6.47 9.32 3.52
CA THR A 75 -5.18 9.68 4.12
C THR A 75 -5.21 9.35 5.61
N ILE A 76 -4.25 8.55 6.06
CA ILE A 76 -4.04 8.27 7.48
C ILE A 76 -3.11 9.34 8.09
N GLN A 77 -3.32 9.66 9.37
CA GLN A 77 -2.54 10.69 10.08
C GLN A 77 -1.07 10.29 10.20
N GLY A 78 -0.82 9.00 10.40
CA GLY A 78 0.52 8.46 10.47
C GLY A 78 0.53 6.94 10.52
N LEU A 79 1.69 6.38 10.17
CA LEU A 79 2.03 4.98 10.33
C LEU A 79 3.48 4.88 10.81
N ILE A 80 3.72 3.95 11.73
CA ILE A 80 5.08 3.60 12.17
C ILE A 80 5.41 2.23 11.61
N TRP A 81 6.32 2.20 10.64
CA TRP A 81 6.89 0.96 10.14
C TRP A 81 8.01 0.49 11.06
N GLY A 82 8.04 -0.80 11.41
CA GLY A 82 8.97 -1.30 12.42
C GLY A 82 8.68 -0.80 13.83
N LYS A 83 7.43 -0.45 14.16
CA LYS A 83 7.04 -0.01 15.51
C LYS A 83 7.57 -0.97 16.58
N GLY A 84 8.25 -0.41 17.59
CA GLY A 84 8.85 -1.17 18.69
C GLY A 84 10.28 -1.67 18.42
N TYR A 85 10.81 -1.48 17.21
CA TYR A 85 12.23 -1.67 16.91
C TYR A 85 12.97 -0.33 16.95
N GLU A 86 14.27 -0.36 17.24
CA GLU A 86 15.12 0.85 17.23
C GLU A 86 15.21 1.53 15.87
N TRP A 87 14.95 0.78 14.78
CA TRP A 87 15.01 1.25 13.40
C TRP A 87 13.65 1.68 12.83
N GLU A 88 12.66 1.98 13.68
CA GLU A 88 11.34 2.37 13.20
C GLU A 88 11.37 3.56 12.23
N THR A 89 10.38 3.64 11.35
CA THR A 89 10.19 4.76 10.43
C THR A 89 8.79 5.31 10.58
N PHE A 90 8.71 6.57 11.01
CA PHE A 90 7.48 7.34 11.00
C PHE A 90 7.15 7.84 9.59
N VAL A 91 5.92 7.59 9.15
CA VAL A 91 5.38 7.97 7.85
C VAL A 91 4.11 8.80 8.08
N PRO A 92 4.19 10.15 8.04
CA PRO A 92 3.05 11.02 8.29
C PRO A 92 2.15 11.20 7.06
N ALA A 93 0.85 11.42 7.29
CA ALA A 93 -0.09 11.97 6.30
C ALA A 93 0.00 11.29 4.92
N VAL A 94 -0.20 9.97 4.89
CA VAL A 94 -0.11 9.18 3.65
C VAL A 94 -1.44 8.57 3.24
N ASN A 95 -1.69 8.56 1.93
CA ASN A 95 -2.70 7.72 1.30
C ASN A 95 -1.99 6.55 0.58
N PRO A 96 -2.71 5.60 -0.05
CA PRO A 96 -2.07 4.46 -0.71
C PRO A 96 -1.05 4.85 -1.79
N ILE A 97 -1.27 5.96 -2.53
CA ILE A 97 -0.36 6.42 -3.58
C ILE A 97 0.92 6.99 -2.98
N SER A 98 0.80 7.92 -2.03
CA SER A 98 1.98 8.52 -1.39
C SER A 98 2.71 7.53 -0.50
N TYR A 99 2.00 6.58 0.12
CA TYR A 99 2.62 5.48 0.84
C TYR A 99 3.44 4.59 -0.11
N ALA A 100 2.92 4.19 -1.29
CA ALA A 100 3.67 3.44 -2.28
C ALA A 100 5.02 4.11 -2.64
N MET A 101 5.01 5.44 -2.77
CA MET A 101 6.22 6.24 -3.02
C MET A 101 7.25 6.18 -1.89
N MET A 102 6.82 5.98 -0.62
CA MET A 102 7.74 5.80 0.51
C MET A 102 8.64 4.56 0.36
N GLY A 103 8.30 3.63 -0.54
CA GLY A 103 9.19 2.53 -0.91
C GLY A 103 10.55 2.97 -1.47
N LEU A 104 10.69 4.23 -1.93
CA LEU A 104 11.97 4.80 -2.38
C LEU A 104 12.92 5.12 -1.22
N LEU A 105 12.42 5.16 0.01
CA LEU A 105 13.27 5.32 1.20
C LEU A 105 14.15 4.08 1.34
N ARG A 106 15.44 4.28 1.60
CA ARG A 106 16.45 3.20 1.63
C ARG A 106 16.06 2.04 2.54
N GLN A 107 15.41 2.34 3.66
CA GLN A 107 15.01 1.31 4.64
C GLN A 107 13.89 0.37 4.16
N PHE A 108 13.10 0.72 3.13
CA PHE A 108 12.03 -0.15 2.62
C PHE A 108 12.55 -1.28 1.71
N GLN A 109 13.84 -1.28 1.35
CA GLN A 109 14.51 -2.36 0.58
C GLN A 109 13.80 -2.75 -0.73
N ARG A 110 13.22 -1.77 -1.44
CA ARG A 110 12.56 -1.96 -2.74
C ARG A 110 13.35 -1.31 -3.87
N THR A 111 13.12 -1.78 -5.10
CA THR A 111 13.70 -1.16 -6.30
C THR A 111 12.80 -0.07 -6.87
N GLU A 112 13.39 0.94 -7.50
CA GLU A 112 12.66 2.04 -8.15
C GLU A 112 11.62 1.52 -9.15
N LYS A 113 11.99 0.49 -9.94
CA LYS A 113 11.08 -0.15 -10.89
C LYS A 113 9.83 -0.71 -10.21
N GLN A 114 9.98 -1.48 -9.13
CA GLN A 114 8.85 -2.06 -8.40
C GLN A 114 7.92 -0.99 -7.82
N ILE A 115 8.48 0.11 -7.33
CA ILE A 115 7.72 1.21 -6.73
C ILE A 115 6.91 1.92 -7.82
N TYR A 116 7.54 2.30 -8.93
CA TYR A 116 6.85 3.00 -10.00
C TYR A 116 5.83 2.11 -10.73
N GLU A 117 6.03 0.79 -10.81
CA GLU A 117 4.99 -0.13 -11.29
C GLU A 117 3.69 -0.03 -10.47
N VAL A 118 3.79 -0.03 -9.14
CA VAL A 118 2.63 0.12 -8.24
C VAL A 118 2.02 1.51 -8.38
N VAL A 119 2.85 2.57 -8.37
CA VAL A 119 2.38 3.96 -8.49
C VAL A 119 1.62 4.18 -9.80
N THR A 120 2.13 3.66 -10.93
CA THR A 120 1.44 3.74 -12.22
C THR A 120 0.07 3.06 -12.17
N ILE A 121 -0.05 1.89 -11.54
CA ILE A 121 -1.35 1.21 -11.37
C ILE A 121 -2.34 2.10 -10.61
N LEU A 122 -1.89 2.69 -9.49
CA LEU A 122 -2.75 3.51 -8.64
C LEU A 122 -3.14 4.84 -9.31
N LEU A 123 -2.21 5.52 -10.00
CA LEU A 123 -2.49 6.76 -10.73
C LEU A 123 -3.44 6.53 -11.90
N LYS A 124 -3.28 5.41 -12.62
CA LYS A 124 -4.21 5.02 -13.69
C LYS A 124 -5.61 4.77 -13.15
N ALA A 125 -5.73 4.14 -11.99
CA ALA A 125 -7.01 3.89 -11.35
C ALA A 125 -7.69 5.19 -10.88
N ASN A 126 -6.97 6.00 -10.10
CA ASN A 126 -7.49 7.18 -9.41
C ASN A 126 -7.70 8.39 -10.33
N TYR A 127 -6.77 8.61 -11.27
CA TYR A 127 -6.72 9.83 -12.09
C TYR A 127 -6.80 9.57 -13.60
N LYS A 128 -6.90 8.31 -14.03
CA LYS A 128 -6.84 7.91 -15.46
C LYS A 128 -5.55 8.34 -16.16
N LEU A 129 -4.45 8.40 -15.40
CA LEU A 129 -3.12 8.75 -15.89
C LEU A 129 -2.26 7.49 -16.08
N ASP A 130 -1.85 7.21 -17.31
CA ASP A 130 -0.94 6.11 -17.64
C ASP A 130 0.49 6.64 -17.82
N TYR A 131 1.14 6.95 -16.68
CA TYR A 131 2.49 7.50 -16.65
C TYR A 131 3.45 6.56 -15.95
N PHE A 132 4.58 6.27 -16.61
CA PHE A 132 5.74 5.61 -16.02
C PHE A 132 6.99 6.49 -16.23
N PRO A 133 7.78 6.78 -15.18
CA PRO A 133 8.92 7.69 -15.30
C PRO A 133 10.05 7.10 -16.13
N LYS A 134 10.67 7.94 -16.96
CA LYS A 134 11.82 7.58 -17.82
C LYS A 134 13.15 7.47 -17.07
N ASN A 135 13.24 8.05 -15.87
CA ASN A 135 14.45 8.09 -15.05
C ASN A 135 14.49 6.92 -14.04
N VAL A 136 14.40 5.69 -14.56
CA VAL A 136 14.47 4.45 -13.76
C VAL A 136 15.43 3.49 -14.45
N PRO A 137 16.59 3.15 -13.85
CA PRO A 137 17.05 3.65 -12.55
C PRO A 137 17.42 5.14 -12.61
N ASN A 138 17.40 5.80 -11.44
CA ASN A 138 17.67 7.23 -11.34
C ASN A 138 19.12 7.57 -11.74
N LYS A 139 19.27 8.27 -12.86
CA LYS A 139 20.56 8.67 -13.41
C LYS A 139 21.31 9.68 -12.54
N TYR A 140 20.60 10.52 -11.80
CA TYR A 140 21.20 11.55 -10.94
C TYR A 140 22.00 10.95 -9.78
N LEU A 141 21.60 9.77 -9.27
CA LEU A 141 22.31 9.10 -8.18
C LEU A 141 23.49 8.25 -8.67
N ASN A 142 23.61 8.05 -9.99
CA ASN A 142 24.63 7.19 -10.63
C ASN A 142 25.59 8.00 -11.52
N SER A 143 25.46 9.33 -11.53
CA SER A 143 26.29 10.27 -12.30
C SER A 143 27.37 10.91 -11.45
#